data_AF-A0A6P5KAA3-F1
#
_entry.id   AF-A0A6P5KAA3-F1
#
_cell.length_a   1.000
_cell.length_b   1.000
_cell.length_c   1.000
_cell.angle_alpha   90.00
_cell.angle_beta   90.00
_cell.angle_gamma   90.00
#
_symmetry.space_group_name_H-M   'P 1'
#
loop_
_entity.id
_entity.type
_entity.pdbx_description
1 polymer ?
#
loop_
_entity_poly.entity_id
_entity_poly.type
_entity_poly.pdbx_seq_one_letter_code
_entity_poly.pdbx_strand_id
1 'polypeptide(L)'
;MWNRTPLNNVHTHMHCACVYTLLCLTMAEGHTLMSVDYEIFGKVQGVFFRKYTQAEGKKLGLVGWVQNTDQGTVQGQIQGPTVQVQIMQEWLKTKGSPKSRIDKAKFHNEKVIPKLEHKDFQIVK
;
A
#
# COMPACT_ATOMS: atom_id res chain seq x y z
N MET A 1 -36.62 -50.13 -27.30
CA MET A 1 -35.18 -50.45 -27.43
C MET A 1 -34.42 -49.15 -27.66
N TRP A 2 -33.79 -48.64 -26.60
CA TRP A 2 -32.86 -47.53 -26.69
C TRP A 2 -31.55 -48.00 -27.34
N ASN A 3 -31.01 -47.27 -28.31
CA ASN A 3 -29.63 -47.49 -28.73
C ASN A 3 -28.93 -46.18 -29.10
N ARG A 4 -28.01 -45.80 -28.19
CA ARG A 4 -26.68 -45.21 -28.37
C ARG A 4 -26.50 -43.96 -29.25
N THR A 5 -26.20 -42.87 -28.54
CA THR A 5 -25.16 -41.89 -28.89
C THR A 5 -23.82 -42.54 -29.28
N PRO A 6 -23.00 -41.87 -30.12
CA PRO A 6 -21.56 -41.82 -29.91
C PRO A 6 -21.13 -40.45 -29.36
N LEU A 7 -20.45 -40.51 -28.22
CA LEU A 7 -19.51 -39.51 -27.73
C LEU A 7 -18.44 -39.24 -28.77
N ASN A 8 -18.12 -37.97 -29.03
CA ASN A 8 -16.76 -37.41 -28.97
C ASN A 8 -16.59 -36.08 -29.72
N ASN A 9 -16.69 -34.96 -29.01
CA ASN A 9 -15.76 -33.86 -29.28
C ASN A 9 -15.47 -33.10 -27.99
N VAL A 10 -14.50 -33.59 -27.23
CA VAL A 10 -13.90 -32.87 -26.11
C VAL A 10 -12.92 -31.85 -26.67
N HIS A 11 -13.43 -30.68 -27.05
CA HIS A 11 -12.58 -29.52 -27.34
C HIS A 11 -12.80 -28.46 -26.25
N THR A 12 -11.87 -28.49 -25.29
CA THR A 12 -11.28 -27.32 -24.62
C THR A 12 -12.22 -26.19 -24.21
N HIS A 13 -12.81 -26.26 -23.01
CA HIS A 13 -13.25 -25.04 -22.34
C HIS A 13 -13.27 -25.20 -20.82
N MET A 14 -12.10 -25.31 -20.20
CA MET A 14 -12.00 -25.31 -18.73
C MET A 14 -10.84 -24.46 -18.19
N HIS A 15 -10.42 -23.43 -18.95
CA HIS A 15 -9.33 -22.51 -18.56
C HIS A 15 -9.78 -21.06 -18.35
N CYS A 16 -11.09 -20.75 -18.31
CA CYS A 16 -11.57 -19.36 -18.27
C CYS A 16 -12.01 -18.87 -16.86
N ALA A 17 -12.51 -19.75 -15.99
CA ALA A 17 -13.06 -19.34 -14.69
C ALA A 17 -11.98 -18.98 -13.64
N CYS A 18 -10.82 -19.67 -13.66
CA CYS A 18 -9.77 -19.46 -12.67
C CYS A 18 -9.07 -18.10 -12.84
N VAL A 19 -8.84 -17.69 -14.09
CA VAL A 19 -8.20 -16.40 -14.41
C VAL A 19 -9.12 -15.22 -14.06
N TYR A 20 -10.43 -15.33 -14.32
CA TYR A 20 -11.40 -14.28 -13.94
C TYR A 20 -11.52 -14.13 -12.42
N THR A 21 -11.46 -15.23 -11.67
CA THR A 21 -11.56 -15.19 -10.20
C THR A 21 -10.30 -14.54 -9.59
N LEU A 22 -9.11 -14.84 -10.14
CA LEU A 22 -7.86 -14.22 -9.74
C LEU A 22 -7.77 -12.73 -10.12
N LEU A 23 -8.30 -12.36 -11.30
CA LEU A 23 -8.41 -10.97 -11.73
C LEU A 23 -9.39 -10.18 -10.84
N CYS A 24 -10.53 -10.76 -10.47
CA CYS A 24 -11.50 -10.09 -9.60
C CYS A 24 -10.96 -9.85 -8.17
N LEU A 25 -10.16 -10.78 -7.62
CA LEU A 25 -9.53 -10.59 -6.31
C LEU A 25 -8.53 -9.42 -6.31
N THR A 26 -7.68 -9.34 -7.34
CA THR A 26 -6.72 -8.24 -7.48
C THR A 26 -7.40 -6.88 -7.74
N MET A 27 -8.53 -6.87 -8.47
CA MET A 27 -9.33 -5.66 -8.70
C MET A 27 -10.05 -5.18 -7.42
N ALA A 28 -10.53 -6.09 -6.57
CA ALA A 28 -11.20 -5.75 -5.32
C ALA A 28 -10.23 -5.13 -4.27
N GLU A 29 -8.98 -5.58 -4.24
CA GLU A 29 -7.95 -4.99 -3.38
C GLU A 29 -7.57 -3.56 -3.79
N GLY A 30 -7.74 -3.20 -5.07
CA GLY A 30 -7.49 -1.85 -5.60
C GLY A 30 -8.50 -0.78 -5.16
N HIS A 31 -9.66 -1.17 -4.65
CA HIS A 31 -10.73 -0.24 -4.22
C HIS A 31 -10.82 -0.08 -2.69
N THR A 32 -10.10 -0.91 -1.93
CA THR A 32 -10.13 -0.82 -0.47
C THR A 32 -9.20 0.30 -0.02
N LEU A 33 -9.73 1.28 0.70
CA LEU A 33 -8.93 2.35 1.30
C LEU A 33 -8.47 1.93 2.69
N MET A 34 -7.21 2.19 3.01
CA MET A 34 -6.62 1.91 4.32
C MET A 34 -6.00 3.18 4.89
N SER A 35 -6.01 3.28 6.21
CA SER A 35 -5.20 4.20 7.00
C SER A 35 -4.21 3.40 7.83
N VAL A 36 -2.96 3.85 7.86
CA VAL A 36 -1.94 3.31 8.76
C VAL A 36 -1.10 4.43 9.33
N ASP A 37 -0.87 4.34 10.63
CA ASP A 37 0.08 5.20 11.33
C ASP A 37 1.44 4.51 11.35
N TYR A 38 2.51 5.29 11.28
CA TYR A 38 3.85 4.76 11.26
C TYR A 38 4.81 5.60 12.11
N GLU A 39 5.85 4.93 12.61
CA GLU A 39 6.98 5.55 13.28
C GLU A 39 8.28 4.91 12.81
N ILE A 40 9.20 5.74 12.32
CA ILE A 40 10.49 5.34 11.76
C ILE A 40 11.61 5.75 12.71
N PHE A 41 12.47 4.80 13.03
CA PHE A 41 13.60 4.92 13.93
C PHE A 41 14.90 4.84 13.12
N GLY A 42 15.89 5.61 13.57
CA GLY A 42 17.25 5.61 13.04
C GLY A 42 17.73 7.02 12.72
N LYS A 43 18.63 7.15 11.74
CA LYS A 43 19.11 8.46 11.27
C LYS A 43 18.13 9.06 10.28
N VAL A 44 17.04 9.63 10.79
CA VAL A 44 15.90 10.14 9.98
C VAL A 44 15.65 11.65 10.11
N GLN A 45 16.28 12.32 11.07
CA GLN A 45 16.24 13.78 11.21
C GLN A 45 17.47 14.45 10.57
N GLY A 46 17.31 15.68 10.08
CA GLY A 46 18.39 16.43 9.41
C GLY A 46 18.79 15.92 8.01
N VAL A 47 18.05 14.96 7.45
CA VAL A 47 18.37 14.27 6.18
C VAL A 47 17.31 14.46 5.10
N PHE A 48 16.45 15.48 5.24
CA PHE A 48 15.32 15.75 4.34
C PHE A 48 14.29 14.61 4.24
N PHE A 49 14.25 13.69 5.20
CA PHE A 49 13.35 12.54 5.19
C PHE A 49 11.89 12.92 4.88
N ARG A 50 11.34 13.89 5.63
CA ARG A 50 9.97 14.41 5.46
C ARG A 50 9.67 14.85 4.02
N LYS A 51 10.62 15.49 3.33
CA LYS A 51 10.45 15.95 1.94
C LYS A 51 10.38 14.78 0.96
N TYR A 52 11.22 13.76 1.15
CA TYR A 52 11.19 12.55 0.33
C TYR A 52 9.92 11.72 0.58
N THR A 53 9.52 11.58 1.85
CA THR A 53 8.27 10.90 2.22
C THR A 53 7.06 11.55 1.57
N GLN A 54 6.97 12.88 1.60
CA GLN A 54 5.90 13.61 0.92
C GLN A 54 5.93 13.36 -0.61
N ALA A 55 7.12 13.44 -1.22
CA ALA A 55 7.25 13.23 -2.66
C ALA A 55 6.84 11.82 -3.10
N GLU A 56 7.26 10.78 -2.38
CA GLU A 56 6.87 9.40 -2.69
C GLU A 56 5.38 9.16 -2.40
N GLY A 57 4.86 9.71 -1.30
CA GLY A 57 3.42 9.66 -1.00
C GLY A 57 2.58 10.27 -2.13
N LYS A 58 2.95 11.46 -2.61
CA LYS A 58 2.28 12.12 -3.75
C LYS A 58 2.40 11.32 -5.05
N LYS A 59 3.57 10.74 -5.31
CA LYS A 59 3.80 9.89 -6.49
C LYS A 59 2.94 8.62 -6.48
N LEU A 60 2.70 8.05 -5.30
CA LEU A 60 1.82 6.88 -5.11
C LEU A 60 0.33 7.26 -5.03
N GLY A 61 -0.02 8.55 -5.03
CA GLY A 61 -1.40 9.02 -4.88
C GLY A 61 -1.95 8.87 -3.46
N LEU A 62 -1.08 8.82 -2.46
CA LEU A 62 -1.44 8.73 -1.05
C LEU A 62 -1.63 10.12 -0.44
N VAL A 63 -2.44 10.18 0.61
CA VAL A 63 -2.66 11.38 1.43
C VAL A 63 -2.26 11.12 2.88
N GLY A 64 -2.12 12.17 3.68
CA GLY A 64 -1.76 12.04 5.09
C GLY A 64 -0.76 13.09 5.53
N TRP A 65 0.08 12.74 6.50
CA TRP A 65 1.03 13.69 7.06
C TRP A 65 2.29 13.02 7.60
N VAL A 66 3.37 13.79 7.70
CA VAL A 66 4.65 13.37 8.27
C VAL A 66 5.21 14.44 9.19
N GLN A 67 5.74 14.04 10.36
CA GLN A 67 6.27 14.93 11.39
C GLN A 67 7.52 14.33 12.04
N ASN A 68 8.45 15.20 12.46
CA ASN A 68 9.54 14.80 13.36
C ASN A 68 9.03 14.73 14.80
N THR A 69 9.50 13.76 15.57
CA THR A 69 9.24 13.71 17.01
C THR A 69 10.41 14.33 17.79
N ASP A 70 10.17 14.73 19.04
CA ASP A 70 11.22 15.20 19.94
C ASP A 70 12.19 14.08 20.37
N GLN A 71 11.81 12.82 20.13
CA GLN A 71 12.62 11.64 20.44
C GLN A 71 13.60 11.26 19.31
N GLY A 72 13.72 12.11 18.27
CA GLY A 72 14.62 11.84 17.15
C GLY A 72 14.05 10.90 16.07
N THR A 73 12.77 10.52 16.17
CA THR A 73 12.08 9.66 15.19
C THR A 73 11.27 10.50 14.20
N VAL A 74 10.73 9.84 13.18
CA VAL A 74 9.77 10.42 12.24
C VAL A 74 8.48 9.62 12.30
N GLN A 75 7.37 10.28 12.59
CA GLN A 75 6.05 9.66 12.61
C GLN A 75 5.14 10.24 11.54
N GLY A 76 4.04 9.56 11.25
CA GLY A 76 3.04 10.06 10.34
C GLY A 76 1.88 9.11 10.18
N GLN A 77 0.96 9.52 9.30
CA GLN A 77 -0.15 8.71 8.86
C GLN A 77 -0.19 8.73 7.34
N ILE A 78 -0.43 7.57 6.73
CA ILE A 78 -0.70 7.44 5.30
C ILE A 78 -2.07 6.84 5.09
N GLN A 79 -2.79 7.37 4.10
CA GLN A 79 -4.11 6.90 3.70
C GLN A 79 -4.18 6.78 2.17
N GLY A 80 -4.86 5.75 1.69
CA GLY A 80 -5.04 5.52 0.27
C GLY A 80 -5.41 4.07 -0.04
N PRO A 81 -5.36 3.67 -1.33
CA PRO A 81 -5.60 2.29 -1.73
C PRO A 81 -4.64 1.34 -1.04
N THR A 82 -5.13 0.19 -0.56
CA THR A 82 -4.36 -0.82 0.19
C THR A 82 -3.02 -1.15 -0.46
N VAL A 83 -3.03 -1.42 -1.76
CA VAL A 83 -1.82 -1.76 -2.53
C VAL A 83 -0.79 -0.62 -2.48
N GLN A 84 -1.23 0.63 -2.63
CA GLN A 84 -0.35 1.80 -2.61
C GLN A 84 0.21 2.05 -1.21
N VAL A 85 -0.61 1.83 -0.18
CA VAL A 85 -0.17 1.90 1.23
C VAL A 85 0.92 0.86 1.50
N GLN A 86 0.75 -0.39 1.06
CA GLN A 86 1.75 -1.44 1.23
C GLN A 86 3.08 -1.12 0.53
N ILE A 87 3.03 -0.57 -0.69
CA ILE A 87 4.23 -0.11 -1.41
C ILE A 87 4.94 0.99 -0.61
N MET A 88 4.19 1.93 -0.03
CA MET A 88 4.75 2.99 0.80
C MET A 88 5.34 2.45 2.11
N GLN A 89 4.69 1.47 2.75
CA GLN A 89 5.25 0.80 3.94
C GLN A 89 6.60 0.15 3.62
N GLU A 90 6.73 -0.51 2.47
CA GLU A 90 7.99 -1.13 2.05
C GLU A 90 9.07 -0.08 1.77
N TRP A 91 8.70 1.03 1.13
CA TRP A 91 9.62 2.16 0.91
C TRP A 91 10.12 2.77 2.23
N LEU A 92 9.25 2.90 3.23
CA LEU A 92 9.57 3.40 4.56
C LEU A 92 10.44 2.43 5.37
N LYS A 93 10.45 1.14 5.03
CA LYS A 93 11.34 0.13 5.63
C LYS A 93 12.73 0.13 4.99
N THR A 94 12.82 0.31 3.67
CA THR A 94 14.03 -0.04 2.91
C THR A 94 14.75 1.15 2.27
N LYS A 95 14.04 2.18 1.81
CA LYS A 95 14.63 3.25 0.99
C LYS A 95 14.78 4.56 1.74
N GLY A 96 13.67 5.15 2.19
CA GLY A 96 13.69 6.48 2.80
C GLY A 96 14.41 7.53 1.95
N SER A 97 15.04 8.51 2.62
CA SER A 97 15.88 9.51 1.96
C SER A 97 17.30 9.00 1.66
N PRO A 98 18.00 9.50 0.63
CA PRO A 98 19.36 9.03 0.29
C PRO A 98 20.39 9.13 1.41
N LYS A 99 20.20 10.06 2.36
CA LYS A 99 21.11 10.27 3.51
C LYS A 99 20.59 9.67 4.81
N SER A 100 19.39 9.07 4.81
CA SER A 100 18.85 8.43 6.01
C SER A 100 19.37 7.01 6.19
N ARG A 101 19.35 6.56 7.44
CA ARG A 101 19.49 5.15 7.78
C ARG A 101 18.27 4.75 8.61
N ILE A 102 17.48 3.81 8.10
CA ILE A 102 16.32 3.28 8.79
C ILE A 102 16.80 2.07 9.59
N ASP A 103 16.69 2.16 10.91
CA ASP A 103 17.07 1.06 11.80
C ASP A 103 15.83 0.22 12.14
N LYS A 104 14.65 0.85 12.21
CA LYS A 104 13.37 0.16 12.44
C LYS A 104 12.20 0.99 11.90
N ALA A 105 11.19 0.32 11.36
CA ALA A 105 9.91 0.92 11.03
C ALA A 105 8.81 0.20 11.80
N LYS A 106 7.97 0.95 12.52
CA LYS A 106 6.78 0.45 13.20
C LYS A 106 5.55 0.95 12.46
N PHE A 107 4.57 0.07 12.29
CA PHE A 107 3.26 0.39 11.75
C PHE A 107 2.23 0.01 12.80
N HIS A 108 1.24 0.87 13.00
CA HIS A 108 0.16 0.66 13.96
C HIS A 108 -1.12 1.33 13.47
N ASN A 109 -2.23 1.04 14.16
CA ASN A 109 -3.55 1.58 13.81
C ASN A 109 -3.95 1.32 12.34
N GLU A 110 -3.55 0.18 11.79
CA GLU A 110 -3.96 -0.27 10.46
C GLU A 110 -5.47 -0.51 10.45
N LYS A 111 -6.20 0.28 9.67
CA LYS A 111 -7.65 0.19 9.56
C LYS A 111 -8.11 0.43 8.13
N VAL A 112 -9.09 -0.35 7.69
CA VAL A 112 -9.83 -0.06 6.46
C VAL A 112 -10.75 1.13 6.72
N ILE A 113 -10.70 2.15 5.87
CA ILE A 113 -11.49 3.37 5.99
C ILE A 113 -12.50 3.46 4.84
N PRO A 114 -13.72 3.96 5.07
CA PRO A 114 -14.72 4.12 4.01
C PRO A 114 -14.41 5.33 3.10
N LYS A 115 -13.59 6.28 3.55
CA LYS A 115 -13.19 7.49 2.83
C LYS A 115 -11.87 8.04 3.37
N LEU A 116 -11.16 8.83 2.57
CA LEU A 116 -9.97 9.56 2.99
C LEU A 116 -10.34 10.65 4.01
N GLU A 117 -9.58 10.73 5.11
CA GLU A 117 -9.71 11.78 6.12
C GLU A 117 -8.88 13.02 5.75
N HIS A 118 -7.82 12.84 4.94
CA HIS A 118 -6.93 13.91 4.47
C HIS A 118 -7.15 14.22 2.98
N LYS A 119 -6.85 15.47 2.59
CA LYS A 119 -6.96 15.94 1.19
C LYS A 119 -5.63 15.99 0.44
N ASP A 120 -4.52 16.05 1.15
CA ASP A 120 -3.17 16.11 0.58
C ASP A 120 -2.19 15.39 1.52
N PHE A 121 -0.93 15.22 1.07
CA PHE A 121 0.18 14.77 1.89
C PHE A 121 0.94 15.98 2.45
N GLN A 122 0.85 16.21 3.76
CA GLN A 122 1.41 17.39 4.42
C GLN A 122 2.67 17.10 5.23
N ILE A 123 3.57 18.07 5.30
CA ILE A 123 4.71 18.05 6.23
C ILE A 123 4.33 18.91 7.43
N VAL A 124 4.19 18.28 8.59
CA VAL A 124 3.89 18.95 9.85
C VAL A 124 5.21 19.42 10.48
N LYS A 125 5.19 20.62 11.05
CA LYS A 125 6.37 21.26 11.63
C LYS A 125 6.78 20.58 12.92
#